data_AF-A0AAU2ND79-F1
#
_entry.id   AF-A0AAU2ND79-F1
#
_cell.length_a   1.000
_cell.length_b   1.000
_cell.length_c   1.000
_cell.angle_alpha   90.00
_cell.angle_beta   90.00
_cell.angle_gamma   90.00
#
_symmetry.space_group_name_H-M   'P 1'
#
loop_
_entity.id
_entity.type
_entity.pdbx_description
1 polymer ?
#
loop_
_entity_poly.entity_id
_entity_poly.type
_entity_poly.pdbx_seq_one_letter_code
_entity_poly.pdbx_strand_id
1 'polypeptide(L)'
;MYNLTVDNRHTYYVLAGTTPVLVHNTGPGCGLLEGERDYDVYHPETGNRITDIDHVGGGVLWEEKSALYGDDGWISKQIDGKLKKYIEARQHMPGYENAPIGFRLTNPSIDPRFRSALESHIDNLRQANPGVDIRLEFAQ
;
A
#
# COMPACT_ATOMS: atom_id res chain seq x y z
N MET A 1 -31.15 -22.08 -16.15
CA MET A 1 -30.10 -21.11 -16.51
C MET A 1 -30.44 -19.82 -15.80
N TYR A 2 -29.71 -19.48 -14.75
CA TYR A 2 -29.96 -18.24 -13.99
C TYR A 2 -28.87 -17.24 -14.36
N ASN A 3 -29.28 -16.17 -15.03
CA ASN A 3 -28.47 -14.97 -15.21
C ASN A 3 -28.35 -14.29 -13.84
N LEU A 4 -27.12 -14.15 -13.35
CA LEU A 4 -26.81 -13.34 -12.18
C LEU A 4 -25.88 -12.22 -12.64
N THR A 5 -26.44 -11.03 -12.83
CA THR A 5 -25.66 -9.80 -12.87
C THR A 5 -25.17 -9.57 -11.45
N VAL A 6 -23.93 -9.93 -11.15
CA VAL A 6 -23.34 -9.79 -9.81
C VAL A 6 -22.63 -8.44 -9.75
N ASP A 7 -23.31 -7.47 -9.15
CA ASP A 7 -22.70 -6.22 -8.74
C ASP A 7 -22.04 -6.44 -7.37
N ASN A 8 -20.70 -6.44 -7.36
CA ASN A 8 -19.82 -6.27 -6.20
C ASN A 8 -19.92 -7.23 -4.98
N ARG A 9 -20.26 -8.52 -5.16
CA ARG A 9 -19.92 -9.57 -4.17
C ARG A 9 -19.39 -10.84 -4.83
N HIS A 10 -18.08 -11.05 -4.78
CA HIS A 10 -17.45 -12.30 -5.25
C HIS A 10 -17.41 -13.36 -4.16
N THR A 11 -18.57 -13.94 -3.84
CA THR A 11 -18.65 -15.23 -3.16
C THR A 11 -19.13 -16.27 -4.15
N TYR A 12 -18.24 -17.17 -4.58
CA TYR A 12 -18.63 -18.28 -5.44
C TYR A 12 -18.97 -19.50 -4.58
N TYR A 13 -20.13 -20.09 -4.85
CA TYR A 13 -20.41 -21.46 -4.42
C TYR A 13 -19.69 -22.41 -5.38
N VAL A 14 -18.66 -23.10 -4.90
CA VAL A 14 -18.04 -24.19 -5.66
C VAL A 14 -18.35 -25.49 -4.93
N LEU A 15 -18.95 -26.44 -5.65
CA LEU A 15 -19.21 -27.79 -5.14
C LEU A 15 -17.94 -28.62 -5.33
N ALA A 16 -17.29 -29.01 -4.23
CA ALA A 16 -16.28 -30.06 -4.24
C ALA A 16 -16.97 -31.37 -3.82
N GLY A 17 -17.51 -32.12 -4.77
CA GLY A 17 -18.42 -33.23 -4.47
C GLY A 17 -19.77 -32.72 -3.95
N THR A 18 -20.18 -33.14 -2.74
CA THR A 18 -21.43 -32.70 -2.08
C THR A 18 -21.23 -31.61 -1.03
N THR A 19 -19.99 -31.21 -0.76
CA THR A 19 -19.68 -30.20 0.27
C THR A 19 -19.63 -28.81 -0.36
N PRO A 20 -20.47 -27.86 0.08
CA PRO A 20 -20.32 -26.46 -0.33
C PRO A 20 -19.02 -25.93 0.29
N VAL A 21 -18.08 -25.53 -0.56
CA VAL A 21 -16.85 -24.86 -0.12
C VAL A 21 -17.01 -23.37 -0.37
N LEU A 22 -16.86 -22.58 0.69
CA LEU A 22 -16.76 -21.13 0.59
C LEU A 22 -15.35 -20.79 0.10
N VAL A 23 -15.25 -20.36 -1.16
CA VAL A 23 -13.96 -19.95 -1.73
C VAL A 23 -13.90 -18.43 -1.81
N HIS A 24 -12.95 -17.84 -1.08
CA HIS A 24 -12.55 -16.46 -1.28
C HIS A 24 -11.35 -16.46 -2.23
N ASN A 25 -11.45 -15.77 -3.36
CA ASN A 25 -10.28 -15.50 -4.19
C ASN A 25 -9.50 -14.37 -3.52
N THR A 26 -8.62 -14.69 -2.58
CA THR A 26 -7.71 -13.70 -1.98
C THR A 26 -6.34 -13.83 -2.64
N GLY A 27 -6.03 -12.87 -3.49
CA GLY A 27 -4.68 -12.52 -3.90
C GLY A 27 -4.40 -11.05 -3.63
N PRO A 28 -3.14 -10.59 -3.71
CA PRO A 28 -2.72 -9.20 -3.50
C PRO A 28 -3.18 -8.24 -4.63
N GLY A 29 -4.46 -8.31 -5.01
CA GLY A 29 -5.11 -7.50 -6.05
C GLY A 29 -6.63 -7.64 -6.04
N CYS A 30 -7.21 -8.30 -5.03
CA CYS A 30 -8.66 -8.38 -4.81
C CYS A 30 -9.12 -7.45 -3.67
N GLY A 31 -8.38 -6.39 -3.40
CA GLY A 31 -8.84 -5.35 -2.48
C GLY A 31 -9.81 -4.42 -3.19
N LEU A 32 -10.86 -3.99 -2.50
CA LEU A 32 -11.89 -3.08 -3.02
C LEU A 32 -11.34 -1.72 -3.50
N LEU A 33 -10.07 -1.43 -3.19
CA LEU A 33 -9.41 -0.16 -3.44
C LEU A 33 -8.33 -0.27 -4.54
N GLU A 34 -8.22 -1.39 -5.24
CA GLU A 34 -7.22 -1.53 -6.31
C GLU A 34 -7.42 -0.48 -7.41
N GLY A 35 -6.38 0.29 -7.71
CA GLY A 35 -6.41 1.42 -8.64
C GLY A 35 -6.87 2.75 -8.03
N GLU A 36 -7.32 2.77 -6.77
CA GLU A 36 -7.69 4.01 -6.08
C GLU A 36 -6.48 4.91 -5.86
N ARG A 37 -6.76 6.22 -5.85
CA ARG A 37 -5.76 7.28 -5.67
C ARG A 37 -6.24 8.29 -4.64
N ASP A 38 -5.28 8.91 -3.95
CA ASP A 38 -5.52 9.92 -2.91
C ASP A 38 -6.57 9.48 -1.88
N TYR A 39 -6.52 8.21 -1.47
CA TYR A 39 -7.51 7.62 -0.57
C TYR A 39 -7.23 8.01 0.88
N ASP A 40 -8.10 8.83 1.47
CA ASP A 40 -7.99 9.25 2.87
C ASP A 40 -8.34 8.11 3.84
N VAL A 41 -7.45 7.85 4.80
CA VAL A 41 -7.65 6.88 5.87
C VAL A 41 -7.83 7.61 7.21
N TYR A 42 -8.86 7.22 7.95
CA TYR A 42 -9.24 7.85 9.21
C TYR A 42 -9.17 6.86 10.37
N HIS A 43 -8.79 7.34 11.54
CA HIS A 43 -8.81 6.56 12.76
C HIS A 43 -10.28 6.35 13.20
N PRO A 44 -10.73 5.11 13.40
CA PRO A 44 -12.16 4.81 13.59
C PRO A 44 -12.73 5.41 14.87
N GLU A 45 -11.92 5.49 15.94
CA GLU A 45 -12.38 6.02 17.24
C GLU A 45 -12.38 7.54 17.32
N THR A 46 -11.37 8.20 16.74
CA THR A 46 -11.20 9.66 16.88
C THR A 46 -11.78 10.43 15.69
N GLY A 47 -12.00 9.77 14.55
CA GLY A 47 -12.39 10.39 13.29
C GLY A 47 -11.30 11.25 12.64
N ASN A 48 -10.10 11.32 13.25
CA ASN A 48 -8.99 12.09 12.71
C ASN A 48 -8.38 11.39 11.49
N ARG A 49 -7.97 12.16 10.49
CA ARG A 49 -7.23 11.63 9.34
C ARG A 49 -5.83 11.18 9.75
N ILE A 50 -5.48 9.94 9.42
CA ILE A 50 -4.15 9.37 9.61
C ILE A 50 -3.23 9.85 8.48
N THR A 51 -3.58 9.46 7.25
CA THR A 51 -2.91 9.83 5.99
C THR A 51 -3.83 9.59 4.81
N ASP A 52 -3.50 10.21 3.69
CA ASP A 52 -3.87 9.82 2.34
C ASP A 52 -2.91 8.75 1.81
N ILE A 53 -3.44 7.78 1.06
CA ILE A 53 -2.69 6.80 0.26
C ILE A 53 -2.66 7.30 -1.19
N ASP A 54 -1.48 7.65 -1.71
CA ASP A 54 -1.37 8.28 -3.04
C ASP A 54 -1.88 7.34 -4.15
N HIS A 55 -1.58 6.04 -4.05
CA HIS A 55 -2.01 5.06 -5.02
C HIS A 55 -2.01 3.62 -4.46
N VAL A 56 -3.10 2.89 -4.67
CA VAL A 56 -3.18 1.45 -4.40
C VAL A 56 -2.99 0.68 -5.70
N GLY A 57 -1.92 -0.11 -5.81
CA GLY A 57 -1.61 -0.80 -7.05
C GLY A 57 -0.74 -2.05 -6.87
N GLY A 58 -1.16 -3.15 -7.49
CA GLY A 58 -0.56 -4.48 -7.31
C GLY A 58 -0.65 -4.98 -5.87
N GLY A 59 -1.71 -4.57 -5.15
CA GLY A 59 -1.88 -4.86 -3.72
C GLY A 59 -0.89 -4.12 -2.80
N VAL A 60 -0.17 -3.14 -3.31
CA VAL A 60 0.77 -2.31 -2.55
C VAL A 60 0.19 -0.92 -2.36
N LEU A 61 0.38 -0.36 -1.16
CA LEU A 61 0.02 1.02 -0.84
C LEU A 61 1.23 1.92 -1.13
N TRP A 62 1.16 2.68 -2.24
CA TRP A 62 2.25 3.53 -2.72
C TRP A 62 2.09 4.97 -2.25
N GLU A 63 3.17 5.52 -1.67
CA GLU A 63 3.42 6.95 -1.59
C GLU A 63 4.29 7.35 -2.80
N GLU A 64 3.82 8.27 -3.63
CA GLU A 64 4.46 8.67 -4.88
C GLU A 64 5.03 10.10 -4.79
N LYS A 65 6.26 10.30 -5.24
CA LYS A 65 6.91 11.62 -5.28
C LYS A 65 7.68 11.82 -6.57
N SER A 66 7.81 13.07 -7.02
CA SER A 66 8.57 13.43 -8.23
C SER A 66 9.87 14.19 -7.93
N ALA A 67 10.38 14.08 -6.70
CA ALA A 67 11.56 14.83 -6.25
C ALA A 67 12.85 14.35 -6.93
N LEU A 68 13.71 15.30 -7.31
CA LEU A 68 15.02 15.04 -7.93
C LEU A 68 16.16 14.96 -6.90
N TYR A 69 16.02 15.71 -5.81
CA TYR A 69 16.95 15.82 -4.69
C TYR A 69 16.17 16.10 -3.41
N GLY A 70 16.77 15.78 -2.27
CA GLY A 70 16.24 16.06 -0.94
C GLY A 70 17.35 15.95 0.08
N ASP A 71 17.29 16.80 1.11
CA ASP A 71 18.17 16.70 2.27
C ASP A 71 17.64 15.66 3.27
N ASP A 72 18.43 15.39 4.32
CA ASP A 72 18.09 14.44 5.38
C ASP A 72 16.76 14.77 6.08
N GLY A 73 16.46 16.06 6.25
CA GLY A 73 15.21 16.51 6.85
C GLY A 73 14.00 16.21 5.95
N TRP A 74 14.15 16.40 4.65
CA TRP A 74 13.14 16.01 3.67
C TRP A 74 12.95 14.49 3.66
N ILE A 75 14.04 13.71 3.61
CA ILE A 75 13.98 12.23 3.61
C ILE A 75 13.31 11.72 4.87
N SER A 76 13.73 12.19 6.04
CA SER A 76 13.12 11.81 7.32
C SER A 76 11.62 12.10 7.36
N LYS A 77 11.18 13.23 6.78
CA LYS A 77 9.75 13.55 6.71
C LYS A 77 8.98 12.61 5.79
N GLN A 78 9.50 12.32 4.60
CA GLN A 78 8.80 11.56 3.56
C GLN A 78 8.89 10.05 3.74
N ILE A 79 10.03 9.56 4.22
CA ILE A 79 10.23 8.14 4.48
C ILE A 79 9.79 7.82 5.90
N ASP A 80 10.50 8.34 6.90
CA ASP A 80 10.29 7.90 8.28
C ASP A 80 8.95 8.39 8.85
N GLY A 81 8.53 9.62 8.51
CA GLY A 81 7.26 10.18 8.95
C GLY A 81 6.07 9.60 8.19
N LYS A 82 6.10 9.71 6.86
CA LYS A 82 4.97 9.35 6.00
C LYS A 82 4.73 7.83 5.93
N LEU A 83 5.77 7.01 5.78
CA LEU A 83 5.57 5.55 5.72
C LEU A 83 5.15 4.94 7.06
N LYS A 84 5.53 5.52 8.21
CA LYS A 84 4.96 5.10 9.51
C LYS A 84 3.45 5.28 9.56
N LYS A 85 2.93 6.38 9.00
CA LYS A 85 1.49 6.59 8.89
C LYS A 85 0.83 5.58 7.96
N TYR A 86 1.51 5.11 6.92
CA TYR A 86 1.01 4.04 6.05
C TYR A 86 0.94 2.70 6.80
N ILE A 87 1.94 2.39 7.63
CA ILE A 87 1.93 1.19 8.49
C ILE A 87 0.74 1.21 9.45
N GLU A 88 0.40 2.37 10.02
CA GLU A 88 -0.77 2.56 10.87
C GLU A 88 -2.07 2.47 10.04
N ALA A 89 -2.17 3.26 8.97
CA ALA A 89 -3.35 3.38 8.14
C ALA A 89 -3.82 2.04 7.57
N ARG A 90 -2.90 1.18 7.13
CA ARG A 90 -3.25 -0.13 6.56
C ARG A 90 -4.03 -1.01 7.55
N GLN A 91 -3.83 -0.86 8.87
CA GLN A 91 -4.61 -1.60 9.89
C GLN A 91 -6.09 -1.20 9.92
N HIS A 92 -6.43 -0.06 9.32
CA HIS A 92 -7.79 0.46 9.22
C HIS A 92 -8.36 0.35 7.79
N MET A 93 -7.68 -0.37 6.90
CA MET A 93 -8.10 -0.59 5.52
C MET A 93 -8.47 -2.08 5.35
N PRO A 94 -9.78 -2.42 5.33
CA PRO A 94 -10.23 -3.80 5.20
C PRO A 94 -9.63 -4.51 3.97
N GLY A 95 -8.90 -5.60 4.20
CA GLY A 95 -8.23 -6.38 3.15
C GLY A 95 -6.81 -5.92 2.81
N TYR A 96 -6.31 -4.85 3.44
CA TYR A 96 -4.96 -4.31 3.26
C TYR A 96 -4.15 -4.29 4.57
N GLU A 97 -4.62 -4.92 5.64
CA GLU A 97 -3.98 -4.92 6.97
C GLU A 97 -2.54 -5.45 6.94
N ASN A 98 -2.27 -6.36 6.00
CA ASN A 98 -0.95 -6.94 5.75
C ASN A 98 -0.37 -6.53 4.39
N ALA A 99 -0.98 -5.57 3.69
CA ALA A 99 -0.49 -5.10 2.40
C ALA A 99 0.95 -4.57 2.54
N PRO A 100 1.81 -4.84 1.54
CA PRO A 100 3.06 -4.13 1.39
C PRO A 100 2.80 -2.63 1.28
N ILE A 101 3.76 -1.84 1.77
CA ILE A 101 3.79 -0.40 1.56
C ILE A 101 4.99 -0.06 0.70
N GLY A 102 4.89 1.02 -0.05
CA GLY A 102 5.94 1.39 -0.98
C GLY A 102 6.15 2.89 -1.05
N PHE A 103 7.39 3.29 -1.27
CA PHE A 103 7.73 4.64 -1.71
C PHE A 103 8.21 4.58 -3.15
N ARG A 104 7.58 5.36 -4.04
CA ARG A 104 7.93 5.40 -5.46
C ARG A 104 8.30 6.80 -5.87
N LEU A 105 9.49 6.93 -6.46
CA LEU A 105 9.88 8.15 -7.16
C LEU A 105 9.53 8.04 -8.64
N THR A 106 8.68 8.94 -9.10
CA THR A 106 8.14 8.95 -10.47
C THR A 106 9.05 9.69 -11.46
N ASN A 107 10.08 10.38 -10.97
CA ASN A 107 11.06 11.05 -11.82
C ASN A 107 12.32 10.17 -12.00
N PRO A 108 12.71 9.82 -13.24
CA PRO A 108 13.86 8.95 -13.50
C PRO A 108 15.21 9.65 -13.28
N SER A 109 15.25 10.99 -13.28
CA SER A 109 16.50 11.78 -13.22
C SER A 109 16.99 12.05 -11.79
N ILE A 110 16.81 11.09 -10.87
CA ILE A 110 17.17 11.26 -9.46
C ILE A 110 18.68 11.40 -9.25
N ASP A 111 19.08 12.31 -8.37
CA ASP A 111 20.47 12.43 -7.92
C ASP A 111 20.97 11.14 -7.22
N PRO A 112 22.14 10.58 -7.59
CA PRO A 112 22.64 9.33 -7.01
C PRO A 112 22.90 9.38 -5.50
N ARG A 113 23.31 10.53 -4.94
CA ARG A 113 23.54 10.65 -3.48
C ARG A 113 22.21 10.65 -2.75
N PHE A 114 21.23 11.36 -3.29
CA PHE A 114 19.88 11.36 -2.76
C PHE A 114 19.26 9.95 -2.81
N ARG A 115 19.46 9.20 -3.89
CA ARG A 115 19.06 7.78 -4.00
C ARG A 115 19.67 6.92 -2.89
N SER A 116 20.99 7.01 -2.69
CA SER A 116 21.68 6.23 -1.64
C SER A 116 21.19 6.57 -0.23
N ALA A 117 20.85 7.84 0.02
CA ALA A 117 20.27 8.25 1.29
C ALA A 117 18.85 7.68 1.48
N LEU A 118 17.99 7.71 0.46
CA LEU A 118 16.66 7.08 0.51
C LEU A 118 16.74 5.59 0.80
N GLU A 119 17.63 4.86 0.13
CA GLU A 119 17.87 3.44 0.35
C GLU A 119 18.25 3.17 1.82
N SER A 120 19.13 4.00 2.39
CA SER A 120 19.56 3.87 3.79
C SER A 120 18.41 4.09 4.79
N HIS A 121 17.55 5.08 4.57
CA HIS A 121 16.39 5.30 5.44
C HIS A 121 15.35 4.18 5.32
N ILE A 122 15.11 3.69 4.10
CA ILE A 122 14.21 2.55 3.88
C ILE A 122 14.73 1.30 4.59
N ASP A 123 16.04 1.04 4.56
CA ASP A 123 16.63 -0.11 5.27
C ASP A 123 16.50 0.02 6.78
N ASN A 124 16.70 1.21 7.34
CA ASN A 124 16.43 1.47 8.75
C ASN A 124 14.95 1.22 9.09
N LEU A 125 14.03 1.65 8.23
CA LEU A 125 12.60 1.44 8.43
C LEU A 125 12.23 -0.06 8.37
N ARG A 126 12.83 -0.83 7.45
CA ARG A 126 12.69 -2.30 7.38
C ARG A 126 13.18 -2.98 8.65
N GLN A 127 14.35 -2.58 9.15
CA GLN A 127 14.90 -3.13 10.40
C GLN A 127 14.00 -2.83 11.60
N ALA A 128 13.41 -1.63 11.66
CA ALA A 128 12.46 -1.25 12.71
C ALA A 128 11.10 -1.97 12.59
N ASN A 129 10.75 -2.50 11.42
CA ASN A 129 9.44 -3.10 11.12
C ASN A 129 9.60 -4.45 10.40
N PRO A 130 10.19 -5.49 11.03
CA PRO A 130 10.57 -6.74 10.36
C PRO A 130 9.39 -7.57 9.81
N GLY A 131 8.15 -7.26 10.19
CA GLY A 131 6.93 -7.90 9.69
C GLY A 131 6.22 -7.17 8.56
N VAL A 132 6.80 -6.07 8.04
CA VAL A 132 6.20 -5.24 6.99
C VAL A 132 7.04 -5.33 5.71
N ASP A 133 6.42 -5.70 4.59
CA ASP A 133 7.05 -5.59 3.26
C ASP A 133 7.08 -4.12 2.85
N ILE A 134 8.27 -3.51 2.90
CA ILE A 134 8.51 -2.11 2.56
C ILE A 134 9.32 -2.03 1.26
N ARG A 135 8.73 -1.43 0.24
CA ARG A 135 9.28 -1.33 -1.11
C ARG A 135 9.78 0.08 -1.42
N LEU A 136 10.84 0.14 -2.23
CA LEU A 136 11.36 1.38 -2.78
C LEU A 136 11.49 1.20 -4.29
N GLU A 137 10.81 2.04 -5.05
CA GLU A 137 10.82 2.02 -6.52
C GLU A 137 11.25 3.37 -7.09
N PHE A 138 12.00 3.31 -8.19
CA PHE A 138 12.40 4.47 -8.97
C PHE A 138 11.89 4.27 -10.39
N ALA A 139 11.33 5.32 -10.99
CA ALA A 139 11.01 5.34 -12.40
C ALA A 139 12.27 5.04 -13.23
N GLN A 140 12.08 4.25 -14.29
CA GLN A 140 13.12 3.92 -15.27
C GLN A 140 13.20 4.99 -16.36
#